data_AF-A0A1Q3XLM5-F1
#
_entry.id   AF-A0A1Q3XLM5-F1
#
_cell.length_a   1.000
_cell.length_b   1.000
_cell.length_c   1.000
_cell.angle_alpha   90.00
_cell.angle_beta   90.00
_cell.angle_gamma   90.00
#
_symmetry.space_group_name_H-M   'P 1'
#
loop_
_entity.id
_entity.type
_entity.pdbx_description
1 polymer ?
#
loop_
_entity_poly.entity_id
_entity_poly.type
_entity_poly.pdbx_seq_one_letter_code
_entity_poly.pdbx_strand_id
1 'polypeptide(L)'
;MKIHRTSFLVAVAALSLVACEQPATTAKDGIAATVGGDAISAVELERAVARLGKLDAAESAQARGRVLEALIDQHLVSHAAKEARLDQAPEVVLAMQQAQRQVLVEAYMERLFKDMAQPADTEIQDYYDRHPELFAQRKVYRVQELELQLAPARVAEVEAQLKQSRTLAEFADWLRAQGIDGKTGVAVKPAEQISAPMLAQLINMKDGQVVVVPLGGNRVSVLQLQGSQAQPVTLEQARAAIGRVVLGEKRKTLLEAEIKKLRASGKIQYATGFAPAPQTGKP
;
A
#
# COMPACT_ATOMS: atom_id res chain seq x y z
N MET A 1 4.79 -66.31 45.16
CA MET A 1 5.74 -67.41 45.43
C MET A 1 5.26 -68.68 44.76
N LYS A 2 5.80 -68.99 43.58
CA LYS A 2 6.07 -70.33 42.99
C LYS A 2 6.28 -70.17 41.49
N ILE A 3 7.52 -70.44 41.12
CA ILE A 3 8.12 -70.36 39.80
C ILE A 3 7.81 -71.67 39.08
N HIS A 4 7.34 -71.64 37.83
CA HIS A 4 7.56 -72.74 36.89
C HIS A 4 8.16 -72.20 35.59
N ARG A 5 9.33 -72.75 35.27
CA ARG A 5 10.19 -72.49 34.13
C ARG A 5 9.79 -73.44 33.02
N THR A 6 9.59 -72.94 31.82
CA THR A 6 9.72 -73.74 30.59
C THR A 6 10.46 -72.91 29.56
N SER A 7 11.73 -73.26 29.37
CA SER A 7 12.59 -72.77 28.31
C SER A 7 12.27 -73.48 27.00
N PHE A 8 12.16 -72.75 25.90
CA PHE A 8 12.37 -73.29 24.56
C PHE A 8 13.19 -72.27 23.75
N LEU A 9 14.42 -72.69 23.39
CA LEU A 9 15.27 -72.06 22.38
C LEU A 9 14.53 -71.97 21.05
N VAL A 10 14.72 -70.91 20.26
CA VAL A 10 15.03 -70.99 18.80
C VAL A 10 15.57 -69.64 18.29
N ALA A 11 16.77 -69.74 17.70
CA ALA A 11 17.40 -68.98 16.61
C ALA A 11 17.42 -67.44 16.60
N VAL A 12 18.60 -66.92 16.97
CA VAL A 12 19.16 -65.63 16.53
C VAL A 12 19.51 -65.71 15.04
N ALA A 13 18.93 -64.83 14.23
CA ALA A 13 19.40 -64.54 12.88
C ALA A 13 19.92 -63.10 12.84
N ALA A 14 21.25 -62.97 12.90
CA ALA A 14 21.96 -61.72 12.71
C ALA A 14 21.95 -61.34 11.22
N LEU A 15 21.12 -60.36 10.85
CA LEU A 15 21.31 -59.63 9.60
C LEU A 15 22.26 -58.46 9.85
N SER A 16 23.52 -58.67 9.50
CA SER A 16 24.52 -57.63 9.31
C SER A 16 24.15 -56.76 8.10
N LEU A 17 23.44 -55.66 8.33
CA LEU A 17 23.43 -54.53 7.40
C LEU A 17 24.70 -53.72 7.64
N VAL A 18 25.72 -53.99 6.83
CA VAL A 18 26.80 -53.03 6.56
C VAL A 18 26.17 -51.92 5.73
N ALA A 19 25.63 -50.91 6.41
CA ALA A 19 25.35 -49.63 5.79
C ALA A 19 26.70 -48.92 5.63
N CYS A 20 27.13 -48.73 4.37
CA CYS A 20 28.19 -47.78 4.05
C CYS A 20 27.82 -46.41 4.62
N GLU A 21 28.52 -45.98 5.66
CA GLU A 21 28.62 -44.56 6.03
C GLU A 21 29.29 -43.82 4.85
N GLN A 22 28.46 -43.24 3.98
CA GLN A 22 28.89 -42.07 3.23
C GLN A 22 28.89 -40.89 4.22
N PRO A 23 30.04 -40.22 4.43
CA PRO A 23 30.05 -38.98 5.18
C PRO A 23 29.15 -37.99 4.46
N ALA A 24 28.20 -37.40 5.18
CA ALA A 24 27.40 -36.29 4.69
C ALA A 24 28.31 -35.05 4.48
N THR A 25 29.02 -35.01 3.36
CA THR A 25 29.70 -33.81 2.85
C THR A 25 28.72 -33.00 1.99
N THR A 26 27.72 -32.38 2.60
CA THR A 26 26.83 -31.41 1.91
C THR A 26 26.28 -30.30 2.84
N ALA A 27 26.97 -29.97 3.93
CA ALA A 27 26.59 -28.82 4.78
C ALA A 27 27.37 -27.52 4.48
N LYS A 28 28.52 -27.60 3.79
CA LYS A 28 29.41 -26.43 3.58
C LYS A 28 29.12 -25.62 2.31
N ASP A 29 28.51 -26.21 1.29
CA ASP A 29 28.29 -25.54 -0.02
C ASP A 29 27.13 -24.52 -0.01
N GLY A 30 26.38 -24.44 1.09
CA GLY A 30 25.26 -23.52 1.26
C GLY A 30 25.49 -22.37 2.25
N ILE A 31 26.69 -22.26 2.83
CA ILE A 31 27.04 -21.29 3.87
C ILE A 31 27.91 -20.18 3.25
N ALA A 32 27.47 -18.94 3.36
CA ALA A 32 28.20 -17.76 2.91
C ALA A 32 29.18 -17.23 3.97
N ALA A 33 28.81 -17.29 5.26
CA ALA A 33 29.67 -16.93 6.39
C ALA A 33 29.17 -17.58 7.69
N THR A 34 29.98 -17.54 8.75
CA THR A 34 29.58 -18.00 10.09
C THR A 34 29.95 -16.93 11.12
N VAL A 35 29.00 -16.55 11.97
CA VAL A 35 29.13 -15.49 12.97
C VAL A 35 28.77 -16.07 14.33
N GLY A 36 29.75 -16.20 15.24
CA GLY A 36 29.48 -16.71 16.60
C GLY A 36 28.89 -18.13 16.68
N GLY A 37 28.93 -18.90 15.59
CA GLY A 37 28.31 -20.24 15.48
C GLY A 37 27.03 -20.27 14.63
N ASP A 38 26.44 -19.12 14.31
CA ASP A 38 25.29 -19.01 13.41
C ASP A 38 25.75 -18.89 11.95
N ALA A 39 25.16 -19.69 11.06
CA ALA A 39 25.50 -19.71 9.64
C ALA A 39 24.63 -18.73 8.84
N ILE A 40 25.28 -17.81 8.12
CA ILE A 40 24.64 -16.99 7.08
C ILE A 40 24.60 -17.83 5.81
N SER A 41 23.41 -18.10 5.28
CA SER A 41 23.25 -18.96 4.10
C SER A 41 23.52 -18.22 2.78
N ALA A 42 23.93 -18.95 1.74
CA ALA A 42 24.05 -18.42 0.39
C ALA A 42 22.69 -17.87 -0.13
N VAL A 43 21.57 -18.50 0.23
CA VAL A 43 20.22 -18.06 -0.18
C VAL A 43 19.84 -16.72 0.43
N GLU A 44 20.21 -16.49 1.70
CA GLU A 44 20.00 -15.20 2.37
C GLU A 44 20.80 -14.09 1.68
N LEU A 45 22.08 -14.36 1.38
CA LEU A 45 22.94 -13.45 0.64
C LEU A 45 22.38 -13.14 -0.75
N GLU A 46 21.99 -14.13 -1.53
CA GLU A 46 21.39 -13.91 -2.86
C GLU A 46 20.11 -13.09 -2.77
N ARG A 47 19.25 -13.37 -1.78
CA ARG A 47 18.01 -12.61 -1.58
C ARG A 47 18.31 -11.16 -1.22
N ALA A 48 19.34 -10.91 -0.41
CA ALA A 48 19.75 -9.56 -0.04
C ALA A 48 20.36 -8.81 -1.25
N VAL A 49 21.19 -9.47 -2.06
CA VAL A 49 21.74 -8.91 -3.30
C VAL A 49 20.63 -8.59 -4.31
N ALA A 50 19.66 -9.49 -4.48
CA ALA A 50 18.54 -9.29 -5.40
C ALA A 50 17.67 -8.06 -5.07
N ARG A 51 17.65 -7.62 -3.80
CA ARG A 51 16.95 -6.40 -3.38
C ARG A 51 17.62 -5.11 -3.86
N LEU A 52 18.88 -5.15 -4.30
CA LEU A 52 19.58 -3.99 -4.85
C LEU A 52 19.14 -3.64 -6.28
N GLY A 53 18.33 -4.50 -6.91
CA GLY A 53 17.82 -4.31 -8.27
C GLY A 53 18.64 -5.05 -9.33
N LYS A 54 18.52 -4.61 -10.58
CA LYS A 54 19.29 -5.19 -11.69
C LYS A 54 20.71 -4.61 -11.68
N LEU A 55 21.69 -5.49 -11.49
CA LEU A 55 23.12 -5.17 -11.54
C LEU A 55 23.76 -5.96 -12.68
N ASP A 56 24.81 -5.42 -13.28
CA ASP A 56 25.65 -6.21 -14.18
C ASP A 56 26.52 -7.23 -13.40
N ALA A 57 27.26 -8.08 -14.12
CA ALA A 57 28.05 -9.13 -13.49
C ALA A 57 29.18 -8.61 -12.59
N ALA A 58 29.81 -7.50 -12.95
CA ALA A 58 30.91 -6.91 -12.19
C ALA A 58 30.38 -6.19 -10.95
N GLU A 59 29.30 -5.42 -11.11
CA GLU A 59 28.58 -4.75 -10.02
C GLU A 59 28.03 -5.75 -9.02
N SER A 60 27.45 -6.86 -9.49
CA SER A 60 26.92 -7.94 -8.65
C SER A 60 28.02 -8.59 -7.81
N ALA A 61 29.18 -8.89 -8.41
CA ALA A 61 30.31 -9.46 -7.68
C ALA A 61 30.82 -8.54 -6.56
N GLN A 62 30.94 -7.24 -6.83
CA GLN A 62 31.34 -6.26 -5.82
C GLN A 62 30.25 -6.03 -4.76
N ALA A 63 28.97 -5.99 -5.16
CA ALA A 63 27.83 -5.84 -4.25
C ALA A 63 27.71 -7.02 -3.30
N ARG A 64 27.95 -8.24 -3.77
CA ARG A 64 27.88 -9.47 -2.96
C ARG A 64 28.79 -9.41 -1.74
N GLY A 65 30.05 -8.99 -1.90
CA GLY A 65 30.99 -8.85 -0.78
C GLY A 65 30.51 -7.83 0.25
N ARG A 66 30.09 -6.64 -0.21
CA ARG A 66 29.57 -5.58 0.69
C ARG A 66 28.28 -5.99 1.41
N VAL A 67 27.37 -6.67 0.72
CA VAL A 67 26.12 -7.17 1.30
C VAL A 67 26.41 -8.25 2.34
N LEU A 68 27.39 -9.13 2.08
CA LEU A 68 27.79 -10.15 3.06
C LEU A 68 28.34 -9.51 4.33
N GLU A 69 29.23 -8.52 4.23
CA GLU A 69 29.75 -7.78 5.40
C GLU A 69 28.61 -7.10 6.17
N ALA A 70 27.68 -6.44 5.47
CA ALA A 70 26.53 -5.82 6.11
C ALA A 70 25.61 -6.84 6.82
N LEU A 71 25.45 -8.05 6.27
CA LEU A 71 24.73 -9.13 6.93
C LEU A 71 25.49 -9.61 8.17
N ILE A 72 26.82 -9.77 8.10
CA ILE A 72 27.65 -10.12 9.26
C ILE A 72 27.46 -9.10 10.39
N ASP A 73 27.58 -7.80 10.08
CA ASP A 73 27.36 -6.72 11.04
C ASP A 73 25.95 -6.77 11.65
N GLN A 74 24.93 -7.00 10.82
CA GLN A 74 23.55 -7.14 11.29
C GLN A 74 23.38 -8.33 12.24
N HIS A 75 24.00 -9.48 11.94
CA HIS A 75 23.98 -10.67 12.79
C HIS A 75 24.70 -10.42 14.12
N LEU A 76 25.86 -9.76 14.11
CA LEU A 76 26.58 -9.37 15.32
C LEU A 76 25.74 -8.46 16.24
N VAL A 77 25.12 -7.42 15.67
CA VAL A 77 24.25 -6.50 16.43
C VAL A 77 23.00 -7.21 16.96
N SER A 78 22.39 -8.08 16.15
CA SER A 78 21.24 -8.90 16.56
C SER A 78 21.60 -9.83 17.73
N HIS A 79 22.79 -10.44 17.70
CA HIS A 79 23.29 -11.27 18.80
C HIS A 79 23.47 -10.45 20.09
N ALA A 80 24.16 -9.32 20.01
CA ALA A 80 24.34 -8.44 21.16
C ALA A 80 23.00 -7.97 21.75
N ALA A 81 22.00 -7.70 20.91
CA ALA A 81 20.65 -7.34 21.36
C ALA A 81 19.95 -8.47 22.13
N LYS A 82 20.12 -9.73 21.71
CA LYS A 82 19.60 -10.92 22.42
C LYS A 82 20.33 -11.15 23.74
N GLU A 83 21.66 -11.00 23.76
CA GLU A 83 22.44 -11.09 25.00
C GLU A 83 22.00 -10.03 26.02
N ALA A 84 21.70 -8.83 25.54
CA ALA A 84 21.12 -7.74 26.32
C ALA A 84 19.61 -7.92 26.64
N ARG A 85 18.99 -9.02 26.21
CA ARG A 85 17.56 -9.36 26.40
C ARG A 85 16.59 -8.32 25.84
N LEU A 86 16.99 -7.55 24.84
CA LEU A 86 16.13 -6.55 24.20
C LEU A 86 14.97 -7.21 23.44
N ASP A 87 15.14 -8.44 22.96
CA ASP A 87 14.10 -9.26 22.33
C ASP A 87 12.94 -9.62 23.27
N GLN A 88 13.14 -9.49 24.59
CA GLN A 88 12.14 -9.73 25.63
C GLN A 88 11.48 -8.44 26.12
N ALA A 89 12.00 -7.28 25.72
CA ALA A 89 11.42 -6.00 26.11
C ALA A 89 10.00 -5.85 25.54
N PRO A 90 9.00 -5.36 26.32
CA PRO A 90 7.60 -5.33 25.89
C PRO A 90 7.36 -4.63 24.56
N GLU A 91 8.07 -3.52 24.32
CA GLU A 91 8.00 -2.73 23.09
C GLU A 91 8.56 -3.50 21.87
N VAL A 92 9.63 -4.28 22.05
CA VAL A 92 10.24 -5.07 20.98
C VAL A 92 9.35 -6.27 20.65
N VAL A 93 8.82 -6.97 21.65
CA VAL A 93 7.87 -8.08 21.45
C VAL A 93 6.64 -7.60 20.68
N LEU A 94 6.08 -6.44 21.05
CA LEU A 94 4.93 -5.87 20.35
C LEU A 94 5.27 -5.51 18.90
N ALA A 95 6.43 -4.88 18.67
CA ALA A 95 6.90 -4.52 17.33
C ALA A 95 7.12 -5.78 16.46
N MET A 96 7.69 -6.84 17.00
CA MET A 96 7.88 -8.12 16.31
C MET A 96 6.54 -8.76 15.94
N GLN A 97 5.55 -8.75 16.84
CA GLN A 97 4.21 -9.27 16.55
C GLN A 97 3.50 -8.45 15.47
N GLN A 98 3.68 -7.11 15.46
CA GLN A 98 3.14 -6.24 14.41
C GLN A 98 3.80 -6.54 13.07
N ALA A 99 5.13 -6.65 13.03
CA ALA A 99 5.88 -6.99 11.82
C ALA A 99 5.48 -8.38 11.28
N GLN A 100 5.33 -9.38 12.16
CA GLN A 100 4.88 -10.72 11.77
C GLN A 100 3.50 -10.68 11.10
N ARG A 101 2.53 -9.94 11.68
CA ARG A 101 1.21 -9.79 11.06
C ARG A 101 1.29 -9.10 9.71
N GLN A 102 2.09 -8.04 9.58
CA GLN A 102 2.25 -7.32 8.32
C GLN A 102 2.81 -8.23 7.22
N VAL A 103 3.87 -8.99 7.52
CA VAL A 103 4.48 -9.94 6.56
C VAL A 103 3.48 -11.01 6.13
N LEU A 104 2.68 -11.54 7.06
CA LEU A 104 1.65 -12.54 6.73
C LEU A 104 0.52 -11.96 5.85
N VAL A 105 0.12 -10.71 6.12
CA VAL A 105 -0.88 -10.01 5.29
C VAL A 105 -0.33 -9.81 3.88
N GLU A 106 0.90 -9.31 3.73
CA GLU A 106 1.54 -9.11 2.43
C GLU A 106 1.67 -10.42 1.65
N ALA A 107 2.17 -11.49 2.28
CA ALA A 107 2.29 -12.80 1.65
C ALA A 107 0.91 -13.36 1.21
N TYR A 108 -0.12 -13.13 2.01
CA TYR A 108 -1.48 -13.53 1.65
C TYR A 108 -2.03 -12.71 0.49
N MET A 109 -1.75 -11.39 0.42
CA MET A 109 -2.11 -10.53 -0.71
C MET A 109 -1.40 -10.93 -2.00
N GLU A 110 -0.09 -11.18 -1.94
CA GLU A 110 0.67 -11.68 -3.09
C GLU A 110 0.08 -12.97 -3.63
N ARG A 111 -0.27 -13.91 -2.74
CA ARG A 111 -0.95 -15.15 -3.13
C ARG A 111 -2.33 -14.90 -3.73
N LEU A 112 -3.12 -14.01 -3.13
CA LEU A 112 -4.47 -13.68 -3.59
C LEU A 112 -4.47 -13.10 -5.02
N PHE A 113 -3.45 -12.32 -5.37
CA PHE A 113 -3.34 -11.68 -6.68
C PHE A 113 -2.47 -12.42 -7.69
N LYS A 114 -1.81 -13.52 -7.30
CA LYS A 114 -0.81 -14.23 -8.12
C LYS A 114 -1.34 -14.63 -9.50
N ASP A 115 -2.55 -15.18 -9.54
CA ASP A 115 -3.17 -15.72 -10.76
C ASP A 115 -4.20 -14.73 -11.36
N MET A 116 -4.15 -13.46 -10.94
CA MET A 116 -5.06 -12.44 -11.45
C MET A 116 -4.75 -12.15 -12.92
N ALA A 117 -5.77 -12.31 -13.77
CA ALA A 117 -5.68 -11.95 -15.17
C ALA A 117 -5.37 -10.45 -15.35
N GLN A 118 -4.51 -10.14 -16.31
CA GLN A 118 -4.31 -8.75 -16.75
C GLN A 118 -5.63 -8.18 -17.30
N PRO A 119 -5.83 -6.85 -17.23
CA PRO A 119 -6.98 -6.21 -17.87
C PRO A 119 -7.03 -6.53 -19.37
N ALA A 120 -8.21 -6.93 -19.84
CA ALA A 120 -8.47 -7.15 -21.25
C ALA A 120 -8.52 -5.81 -22.00
N ASP A 121 -8.27 -5.84 -23.31
CA ASP A 121 -8.33 -4.65 -24.16
C ASP A 121 -9.68 -3.94 -24.10
N THR A 122 -10.78 -4.71 -23.99
CA THR A 122 -12.13 -4.17 -23.85
C THR A 122 -12.31 -3.40 -22.55
N GLU A 123 -11.70 -3.85 -21.45
CA GLU A 123 -11.79 -3.15 -20.15
C GLU A 123 -10.99 -1.84 -20.17
N ILE A 124 -9.86 -1.83 -20.88
CA ILE A 124 -9.06 -0.62 -21.09
C ILE A 124 -9.83 0.39 -21.96
N GLN A 125 -10.45 -0.09 -23.04
CA GLN A 125 -11.29 0.73 -23.91
C GLN A 125 -12.49 1.30 -23.14
N ASP A 126 -13.22 0.47 -22.42
CA ASP A 126 -14.38 0.88 -21.62
C ASP A 126 -14.01 1.96 -20.60
N TYR A 127 -12.86 1.83 -19.93
CA TYR A 127 -12.39 2.85 -18.99
C TYR A 127 -12.06 4.17 -19.71
N TYR A 128 -11.40 4.11 -20.86
CA TYR A 128 -11.09 5.30 -21.66
C TYR A 128 -12.37 6.05 -22.07
N ASP A 129 -13.37 5.31 -22.54
CA ASP A 129 -14.63 5.87 -23.05
C ASP A 129 -15.53 6.43 -21.93
N ARG A 130 -15.47 5.84 -20.73
CA ARG A 130 -16.21 6.32 -19.55
C ARG A 130 -15.60 7.54 -18.89
N HIS A 131 -14.34 7.84 -19.16
CA HIS A 131 -13.60 8.95 -18.55
C HIS A 131 -13.04 9.92 -19.59
N PRO A 132 -13.87 10.47 -20.50
CA PRO A 132 -13.39 11.40 -21.52
C PRO A 132 -12.70 12.62 -20.90
N GLU A 133 -13.14 13.09 -19.73
CA GLU A 133 -12.55 14.20 -18.98
C GLU A 133 -11.08 13.98 -18.57
N LEU A 134 -10.66 12.72 -18.45
CA LEU A 134 -9.28 12.34 -18.16
C LEU A 134 -8.46 12.07 -19.42
N PHE A 135 -9.10 11.89 -20.57
CA PHE A 135 -8.43 11.47 -21.82
C PHE A 135 -8.85 12.28 -23.05
N ALA A 136 -9.90 11.89 -23.77
CA ALA A 136 -10.29 12.48 -25.06
C ALA A 136 -10.69 13.95 -24.96
N GLN A 137 -11.18 14.38 -23.79
CA GLN A 137 -11.54 15.75 -23.44
C GLN A 137 -10.64 16.31 -22.33
N ARG A 138 -9.46 15.69 -22.13
CA ARG A 138 -8.50 16.10 -21.11
C ARG A 138 -8.08 17.54 -21.32
N LYS A 139 -8.10 18.29 -20.22
CA LYS A 139 -7.61 19.66 -20.18
C LYS A 139 -6.54 19.82 -19.09
N VAL A 140 -5.69 20.82 -19.30
CA VAL A 140 -4.85 21.40 -18.24
C VAL A 140 -5.56 22.64 -17.73
N TYR A 141 -5.81 22.68 -16.42
CA TYR A 141 -6.54 23.75 -15.76
C TYR A 141 -5.57 24.63 -14.98
N ARG A 142 -5.69 25.95 -15.16
CA ARG A 142 -5.15 26.93 -14.22
C ARG A 142 -6.26 27.30 -13.25
N VAL A 143 -6.11 26.88 -12.00
CA VAL A 143 -7.10 27.11 -10.95
C VAL A 143 -6.52 27.98 -9.86
N GLN A 144 -7.30 28.95 -9.41
CA GLN A 144 -7.07 29.61 -8.14
C GLN A 144 -8.06 29.03 -7.13
N GLU A 145 -7.52 28.56 -6.02
CA GLU A 145 -8.25 27.92 -4.95
C GLU A 145 -8.08 28.75 -3.68
N LEU A 146 -9.19 28.96 -2.98
CA LEU A 146 -9.22 29.47 -1.62
C LEU A 146 -9.89 28.42 -0.73
N GLU A 147 -9.08 27.69 0.02
CA GLU A 147 -9.56 26.72 0.99
C GLU A 147 -9.99 27.42 2.28
N LEU A 148 -11.22 27.17 2.69
CA LEU A 148 -11.86 27.73 3.89
C LEU A 148 -12.11 26.64 4.91
N GLN A 149 -11.93 26.99 6.18
CA GLN A 149 -12.42 26.19 7.29
C GLN A 149 -13.79 26.73 7.72
N LEU A 150 -14.86 26.06 7.29
CA LEU A 150 -16.23 26.53 7.41
C LEU A 150 -17.18 25.39 7.79
N ALA A 151 -18.04 25.62 8.78
CA ALA A 151 -19.10 24.68 9.11
C ALA A 151 -20.09 24.55 7.94
N PRO A 152 -20.60 23.34 7.62
CA PRO A 152 -21.50 23.11 6.49
C PRO A 152 -22.73 24.04 6.45
N ALA A 153 -23.26 24.41 7.61
CA ALA A 153 -24.41 25.30 7.73
C ALA A 153 -24.18 26.71 7.17
N ARG A 154 -22.92 27.15 7.05
CA ARG A 154 -22.56 28.49 6.54
C ARG A 154 -22.20 28.49 5.04
N VAL A 155 -22.20 27.34 4.37
CA VAL A 155 -21.86 27.26 2.94
C VAL A 155 -22.76 28.16 2.09
N ALA A 156 -24.07 28.15 2.35
CA ALA A 156 -25.04 28.95 1.61
C ALA A 156 -24.82 30.47 1.78
N GLU A 157 -24.37 30.90 2.97
CA GLU A 157 -24.01 32.29 3.27
C GLU A 157 -22.82 32.73 2.41
N VAL A 158 -21.77 31.90 2.38
CA VAL A 158 -20.55 32.15 1.59
C VAL A 158 -20.85 32.15 0.08
N GLU A 159 -21.68 31.23 -0.40
CA GLU A 159 -22.14 31.21 -1.80
C GLU A 159 -22.94 32.46 -2.18
N ALA A 160 -23.83 32.92 -1.30
CA ALA A 160 -24.62 34.14 -1.53
C ALA A 160 -23.72 35.36 -1.59
N GLN A 161 -22.75 35.48 -0.68
CA GLN A 161 -21.81 36.59 -0.67
C GLN A 161 -20.90 36.58 -1.90
N LEU A 162 -20.42 35.40 -2.33
CA LEU A 162 -19.59 35.29 -3.53
C LEU A 162 -20.31 35.85 -4.76
N LYS A 163 -21.62 35.57 -4.90
CA LYS A 163 -22.45 36.10 -6.00
C LYS A 163 -22.66 37.62 -5.93
N GLN A 164 -22.59 38.22 -4.75
CA GLN A 164 -22.73 39.66 -4.56
C GLN A 164 -21.41 40.43 -4.72
N SER A 165 -20.28 39.74 -4.52
CA SER A 165 -18.95 40.35 -4.60
C SER A 165 -18.56 40.60 -6.05
N ARG A 166 -18.02 41.78 -6.35
CA ARG A 166 -17.60 42.13 -7.72
C ARG A 166 -16.21 41.62 -8.03
N THR A 167 -15.38 41.46 -7.00
CA THR A 167 -14.02 40.94 -7.11
C THR A 167 -13.74 39.90 -6.03
N LEU A 168 -12.77 39.02 -6.30
CA LEU A 168 -12.27 38.09 -5.28
C LEU A 168 -11.61 38.80 -4.10
N ALA A 169 -11.09 40.01 -4.29
CA ALA A 169 -10.52 40.82 -3.22
C ALA A 169 -11.61 41.28 -2.24
N GLU A 170 -12.72 41.81 -2.74
CA GLU A 170 -13.89 42.18 -1.91
C GLU A 170 -14.44 40.97 -1.14
N PHE A 171 -14.52 39.81 -1.80
CA PHE A 171 -14.96 38.59 -1.16
C PHE A 171 -13.98 38.13 -0.05
N ALA A 172 -12.68 38.21 -0.30
CA ALA A 172 -11.65 37.88 0.70
C ALA A 172 -11.65 38.86 1.89
N ASP A 173 -11.93 40.15 1.66
CA ASP A 173 -12.13 41.13 2.74
C ASP A 173 -13.34 40.76 3.61
N TRP A 174 -14.46 40.38 3.00
CA TRP A 174 -15.65 39.93 3.71
C TRP A 174 -15.38 38.66 4.54
N LEU A 175 -14.70 37.66 3.97
CA LEU A 175 -14.33 36.44 4.69
C LEU A 175 -13.51 36.75 5.95
N ARG A 176 -12.53 37.65 5.85
CA ARG A 176 -11.74 38.12 7.00
C ARG A 176 -12.59 38.83 8.05
N ALA A 177 -13.53 39.68 7.63
CA ALA A 177 -14.47 40.35 8.55
C ALA A 177 -15.40 39.36 9.27
N GLN A 178 -15.72 38.22 8.66
CA GLN A 178 -16.49 37.13 9.25
C GLN A 178 -15.67 36.17 10.12
N GLY A 179 -14.36 36.44 10.29
CA GLY A 179 -13.44 35.55 11.02
C GLY A 179 -13.28 34.18 10.34
N ILE A 180 -13.47 34.09 9.02
CA ILE A 180 -13.28 32.87 8.26
C ILE A 180 -11.86 32.84 7.73
N ASP A 181 -11.03 31.96 8.29
CA ASP A 181 -9.67 31.74 7.83
C ASP A 181 -9.67 31.03 6.46
N GLY A 182 -8.82 31.53 5.57
CA GLY A 182 -8.67 30.99 4.22
C GLY A 182 -7.21 30.89 3.78
N LYS A 183 -6.87 29.79 3.10
CA LYS A 183 -5.58 29.61 2.44
C LYS A 183 -5.76 29.68 0.94
N THR A 184 -5.10 30.64 0.28
CA THR A 184 -5.13 30.74 -1.17
C THR A 184 -3.93 30.06 -1.82
N GLY A 185 -4.16 29.41 -2.95
CA GLY A 185 -3.13 28.90 -3.84
C GLY A 185 -3.55 29.03 -5.30
N VAL A 186 -2.57 29.08 -6.19
CA VAL A 186 -2.78 28.96 -7.63
C VAL A 186 -2.00 27.74 -8.11
N ALA A 187 -2.65 26.89 -8.91
CA ALA A 187 -2.03 25.70 -9.46
C ALA A 187 -2.40 25.52 -10.92
N VAL A 188 -1.44 25.01 -11.70
CA VAL A 188 -1.67 24.51 -13.05
C VAL A 188 -1.59 22.99 -12.98
N LYS A 189 -2.72 22.32 -13.17
CA LYS A 189 -2.83 20.87 -13.01
C LYS A 189 -3.58 20.25 -14.19
N PRO A 190 -3.11 19.12 -14.71
CA PRO A 190 -3.92 18.33 -15.63
C PRO A 190 -5.08 17.65 -14.90
N ALA A 191 -6.11 17.26 -15.65
CA ALA A 191 -7.36 16.69 -15.11
C ALA A 191 -7.12 15.54 -14.11
N GLU A 192 -6.19 14.63 -14.40
CA GLU A 192 -5.87 13.45 -13.57
C GLU A 192 -5.20 13.79 -12.22
N GLN A 193 -4.75 15.02 -12.02
CA GLN A 193 -4.16 15.49 -10.75
C GLN A 193 -5.16 16.30 -9.90
N ILE A 194 -6.40 16.44 -10.35
CA ILE A 194 -7.45 17.17 -9.66
C ILE A 194 -8.40 16.16 -8.99
N SER A 195 -8.87 16.46 -7.78
CA SER A 195 -9.84 15.57 -7.12
C SER A 195 -11.14 15.48 -7.91
N ALA A 196 -11.78 14.31 -7.92
CA ALA A 196 -13.00 14.07 -8.71
C ALA A 196 -14.12 15.09 -8.44
N PRO A 197 -14.43 15.48 -7.17
CA PRO A 197 -15.46 16.48 -6.90
C PRO A 197 -15.16 17.84 -7.53
N MET A 198 -13.89 18.26 -7.55
CA MET A 198 -13.47 19.53 -8.12
C MET A 198 -13.44 19.47 -9.65
N LEU A 199 -12.93 18.38 -10.22
CA LEU A 199 -12.90 18.19 -11.67
C LEU A 199 -14.32 18.22 -12.26
N ALA A 200 -15.29 17.58 -11.59
CA ALA A 200 -16.71 17.61 -11.99
C ALA A 200 -17.31 19.02 -12.02
N GLN A 201 -16.81 19.95 -11.21
CA GLN A 201 -17.18 21.36 -11.29
C GLN A 201 -16.46 22.05 -12.45
N LEU A 202 -15.14 21.88 -12.55
CA LEU A 202 -14.30 22.56 -13.55
C LEU A 202 -14.69 22.25 -15.00
N ILE A 203 -15.12 21.01 -15.31
CA ILE A 203 -15.55 20.64 -16.67
C ILE A 203 -16.73 21.48 -17.18
N ASN A 204 -17.56 21.99 -16.26
CA ASN A 204 -18.76 22.77 -16.54
C ASN A 204 -18.53 24.29 -16.40
N MET A 205 -17.35 24.70 -15.94
CA MET A 205 -17.02 26.10 -15.72
C MET A 205 -16.52 26.77 -16.99
N LYS A 206 -16.83 28.06 -17.11
CA LYS A 206 -16.18 28.96 -18.07
C LYS A 206 -14.94 29.58 -17.45
N ASP A 207 -13.97 29.94 -18.28
CA ASP A 207 -12.81 30.70 -17.83
C ASP A 207 -13.27 32.03 -17.17
N GLY A 208 -12.67 32.35 -16.03
CA GLY A 208 -13.04 33.45 -15.13
C GLY A 208 -14.13 33.11 -14.11
N GLN A 209 -14.88 32.02 -14.27
CA GLN A 209 -15.97 31.65 -13.37
C GLN A 209 -15.43 31.25 -11.99
N VAL A 210 -16.20 31.60 -10.94
CA VAL A 210 -15.92 31.22 -9.56
C VAL A 210 -17.10 30.42 -8.99
N VAL A 211 -16.82 29.34 -8.27
CA VAL A 211 -17.81 28.49 -7.60
C VAL A 211 -17.35 28.13 -6.20
N VAL A 212 -18.31 27.78 -5.33
CA VAL A 212 -18.03 27.20 -4.01
C VAL A 212 -18.21 25.69 -4.11
N VAL A 213 -17.26 24.93 -3.60
CA VAL A 213 -17.24 23.45 -3.63
C VAL A 213 -17.04 22.93 -2.22
N PRO A 214 -18.07 22.32 -1.61
CA PRO A 214 -17.91 21.62 -0.33
C PRO A 214 -17.00 20.40 -0.51
N LEU A 215 -15.90 20.32 0.25
CA LEU A 215 -14.96 19.20 0.21
C LEU A 215 -15.22 18.15 1.32
N GLY A 216 -16.34 18.30 2.04
CA GLY A 216 -16.74 17.45 3.16
C GLY A 216 -16.15 17.89 4.51
N GLY A 217 -16.82 17.49 5.59
CA GLY A 217 -16.51 17.97 6.94
C GLY A 217 -16.67 19.49 7.02
N ASN A 218 -15.71 20.17 7.65
CA ASN A 218 -15.70 21.63 7.74
C ASN A 218 -14.83 22.29 6.66
N ARG A 219 -14.57 21.63 5.52
CA ARG A 219 -13.72 22.18 4.45
C ARG A 219 -14.55 22.58 3.24
N VAL A 220 -14.31 23.80 2.78
CA VAL A 220 -14.97 24.37 1.62
C VAL A 220 -13.90 25.00 0.74
N SER A 221 -13.99 24.82 -0.57
CA SER A 221 -13.08 25.44 -1.52
C SER A 221 -13.84 26.46 -2.36
N VAL A 222 -13.30 27.68 -2.48
CA VAL A 222 -13.75 28.65 -3.48
C VAL A 222 -12.82 28.56 -4.66
N LEU A 223 -13.34 28.03 -5.77
CA LEU A 223 -12.58 27.72 -6.97
C LEU A 223 -12.86 28.73 -8.05
N GLN A 224 -11.82 29.37 -8.53
CA GLN A 224 -11.82 30.14 -9.76
C GLN A 224 -11.09 29.37 -10.85
N LEU A 225 -11.76 29.17 -11.99
CA LEU A 225 -11.10 28.70 -13.21
C LEU A 225 -10.46 29.90 -13.89
N GLN A 226 -9.15 30.05 -13.82
CA GLN A 226 -8.44 31.16 -14.48
C GLN A 226 -8.19 30.88 -15.97
N GLY A 227 -8.15 29.61 -16.37
CA GLY A 227 -8.01 29.21 -17.76
C GLY A 227 -8.02 27.69 -17.92
N SER A 228 -8.44 27.23 -19.09
CA SER A 228 -8.40 25.81 -19.45
C SER A 228 -7.82 25.60 -20.85
N GLN A 229 -6.91 24.64 -20.98
CA GLN A 229 -6.27 24.30 -22.25
C GLN A 229 -6.56 22.85 -22.61
N ALA A 230 -7.13 22.62 -23.80
CA ALA A 230 -7.34 21.28 -24.32
C ALA A 230 -5.98 20.60 -24.60
N GLN A 231 -5.79 19.41 -24.03
CA GLN A 231 -4.62 18.58 -24.26
C GLN A 231 -5.04 17.10 -24.21
N PRO A 232 -5.77 16.65 -25.24
CA PRO A 232 -6.32 15.30 -25.30
C PRO A 232 -5.20 14.26 -25.35
N VAL A 233 -5.48 13.09 -24.76
CA VAL A 233 -4.57 11.94 -24.76
C VAL A 233 -5.27 10.79 -25.45
N THR A 234 -4.60 10.14 -26.40
CA THR A 234 -5.17 9.02 -27.15
C THR A 234 -5.20 7.75 -26.30
N LEU A 235 -6.05 6.79 -26.66
CA LEU A 235 -6.09 5.48 -26.02
C LEU A 235 -4.71 4.80 -26.03
N GLU A 236 -4.00 4.87 -27.15
CA GLU A 236 -2.67 4.27 -27.29
C GLU A 236 -1.69 4.83 -26.26
N GLN A 237 -1.69 6.16 -26.07
CA GLN A 237 -0.86 6.84 -25.07
C GLN A 237 -1.28 6.50 -23.64
N ALA A 238 -2.59 6.34 -23.38
CA ALA A 238 -3.15 6.10 -22.06
C ALA A 238 -3.16 4.61 -21.65
N ARG A 239 -3.05 3.67 -22.59
CA ARG A 239 -3.26 2.22 -22.40
C ARG A 239 -2.53 1.65 -21.18
N ALA A 240 -1.24 1.93 -21.03
CA ALA A 240 -0.45 1.42 -19.92
C ALA A 240 -0.81 2.05 -18.56
N ALA A 241 -1.31 3.29 -18.55
CA ALA A 241 -1.81 3.94 -17.34
C ALA A 241 -3.17 3.38 -16.95
N ILE A 242 -4.09 3.27 -17.91
CA ILE A 242 -5.43 2.69 -17.71
C ILE A 242 -5.33 1.24 -17.22
N GLY A 243 -4.46 0.42 -17.83
CA GLY A 243 -4.25 -0.95 -17.39
C GLY A 243 -3.84 -1.04 -15.92
N ARG A 244 -3.00 -0.12 -15.42
CA ARG A 244 -2.63 -0.08 -14.00
C ARG A 244 -3.81 0.31 -13.10
N VAL A 245 -4.64 1.25 -13.54
CA VAL A 245 -5.85 1.67 -12.79
C VAL A 245 -6.84 0.51 -12.71
N VAL A 246 -7.22 -0.07 -13.85
CA VAL A 246 -8.18 -1.19 -13.92
C VAL A 246 -7.68 -2.39 -13.11
N LEU A 247 -6.40 -2.71 -13.19
CA LEU A 247 -5.81 -3.76 -12.35
C LEU A 247 -5.90 -3.43 -10.85
N GLY A 248 -5.66 -2.18 -10.47
CA GLY A 248 -5.82 -1.70 -9.10
C GLY A 248 -7.26 -1.84 -8.59
N GLU A 249 -8.25 -1.47 -9.40
CA GLU A 249 -9.68 -1.60 -9.07
C GLU A 249 -10.08 -3.07 -8.89
N LYS A 250 -9.59 -3.96 -9.76
CA LYS A 250 -9.80 -5.41 -9.64
C LYS A 250 -9.19 -5.96 -8.35
N ARG A 251 -7.96 -5.57 -8.02
CA ARG A 251 -7.30 -5.96 -6.76
C ARG A 251 -8.09 -5.49 -5.54
N LYS A 252 -8.55 -4.24 -5.55
CA LYS A 252 -9.39 -3.67 -4.49
C LYS A 252 -10.68 -4.48 -4.32
N THR A 253 -11.40 -4.73 -5.41
CA THR A 253 -12.67 -5.48 -5.40
C THR A 253 -12.48 -6.90 -4.88
N LEU A 254 -11.44 -7.60 -5.35
CA LEU A 254 -11.13 -8.96 -4.88
C LEU A 254 -10.76 -8.98 -3.39
N LEU A 255 -9.96 -8.01 -2.95
CA LEU A 255 -9.58 -7.88 -1.54
C LEU A 255 -10.80 -7.62 -0.65
N GLU A 256 -11.68 -6.71 -1.03
CA GLU A 256 -12.92 -6.42 -0.29
C GLU A 256 -13.80 -7.67 -0.18
N ALA A 257 -13.93 -8.45 -1.26
CA ALA A 257 -14.67 -9.70 -1.26
C ALA A 257 -14.03 -10.75 -0.33
N GLU A 258 -12.70 -10.92 -0.37
CA GLU A 258 -12.00 -11.88 0.50
C GLU A 258 -12.08 -11.45 1.97
N ILE A 259 -11.92 -10.16 2.28
CA ILE A 259 -12.12 -9.64 3.65
C ILE A 259 -13.54 -9.92 4.13
N LYS A 260 -14.55 -9.67 3.30
CA LYS A 260 -15.96 -9.94 3.65
C LYS A 260 -16.16 -11.42 3.97
N LYS A 261 -15.60 -12.31 3.15
CA LYS A 261 -15.64 -13.77 3.37
C LYS A 261 -14.94 -14.19 4.66
N LEU A 262 -13.72 -13.71 4.91
CA LEU A 262 -12.96 -14.00 6.13
C LEU A 262 -13.67 -13.50 7.39
N ARG A 263 -14.34 -12.34 7.32
CA ARG A 263 -15.16 -11.82 8.42
C ARG A 263 -16.41 -12.65 8.67
N ALA A 264 -17.03 -13.18 7.61
CA ALA A 264 -18.22 -14.02 7.72
C ALA A 264 -17.89 -15.42 8.29
N SER A 265 -16.73 -15.97 7.97
CA SER A 265 -16.28 -17.27 8.51
C SER A 265 -15.58 -17.16 9.87
N GLY A 266 -15.01 -15.99 10.19
CA GLY A 266 -14.35 -15.72 11.45
C GLY A 266 -15.34 -15.51 12.60
N LYS A 267 -15.06 -16.09 13.76
CA LYS A 267 -15.78 -15.79 15.01
C LYS A 267 -15.33 -14.44 15.56
N ILE A 268 -16.03 -13.38 15.21
CA ILE A 268 -15.75 -12.01 15.68
C ILE A 268 -16.64 -11.70 16.88
N GLN A 269 -16.03 -11.37 18.02
CA GLN A 269 -16.72 -10.93 19.23
C GLN A 269 -16.12 -9.60 19.67
N TYR A 270 -16.98 -8.64 19.99
CA TYR A 270 -16.57 -7.35 20.53
C TYR A 270 -16.80 -7.34 22.03
N ALA A 271 -15.78 -6.92 22.79
CA ALA A 271 -15.94 -6.63 24.20
C ALA A 271 -16.82 -5.38 24.39
N THR A 272 -17.43 -5.25 25.57
CA THR A 272 -18.29 -4.11 25.94
C THR A 272 -17.56 -2.78 25.73
N GLY A 273 -18.20 -1.84 25.01
CA GLY A 273 -17.64 -0.53 24.71
C GLY A 273 -16.71 -0.48 23.48
N PHE A 274 -16.41 -1.63 22.86
CA PHE A 274 -15.50 -1.71 21.69
C PHE A 274 -16.22 -2.12 20.38
N ALA A 275 -17.54 -2.28 20.41
CA ALA A 275 -18.30 -2.53 19.19
C ALA A 275 -18.28 -1.28 18.28
N PRO A 276 -18.09 -1.44 16.97
CA PRO A 276 -18.13 -0.31 16.04
C PRO A 276 -19.52 0.33 16.06
N ALA A 277 -19.57 1.67 15.94
CA ALA A 277 -20.84 2.37 15.75
C ALA A 277 -21.55 1.81 14.49
N PRO A 278 -22.90 1.72 14.50
CA PRO A 278 -23.64 1.28 13.33
C PRO A 278 -23.31 2.19 12.14
N GLN A 279 -22.80 1.60 11.06
CA GLN A 279 -22.47 2.36 9.85
C GLN A 279 -23.78 2.83 9.18
N THR A 280 -24.19 4.07 9.44
CA THR A 280 -25.26 4.74 8.68
C THR A 280 -24.64 5.36 7.43
N GLY A 281 -24.53 4.59 6.35
CA GLY A 281 -24.04 5.08 5.07
C GLY A 281 -23.84 3.94 4.08
N LYS A 282 -24.71 3.88 3.06
CA LYS A 282 -24.61 2.96 1.92
C LYS A 282 -23.34 3.31 1.11
N PRO A 283 -22.64 2.33 0.51
CA PRO A 283 -21.51 2.60 -0.39
C PRO A 283 -21.93 3.48 -1.57
#